data_AF-A0A7V8A4T1-F1
#
_entry.id   AF-A0A7V8A4T1-F1
#
_cell.length_a   1.000
_cell.length_b   1.000
_cell.length_c   1.000
_cell.angle_alpha   90.00
_cell.angle_beta   90.00
_cell.angle_gamma   90.00
#
_symmetry.space_group_name_H-M   'P 1'
#
loop_
_entity.id
_entity.type
_entity.pdbx_description
1 polymer ?
#
loop_
_entity_poly.entity_id
_entity_poly.type
_entity_poly.pdbx_seq_one_letter_code
_entity_poly.pdbx_strand_id
1 'polypeptide(L)'
;MSDKEKKHKKDKEKKSAKKDKREIIKYHNDIQSNFNMAGKVLVLFGSPKKNGHTRALVDSFIKARKLEGEFVFVNGLNIKGCQGCLYCQSHDGECKPKDDMTDLYNKIKNAKKIIMAFPVYYGSLPGEYKCMIDRIYAVSSIRTISGKNVYGSIWKDTRDVFLIASHGNSIPQVKESVERIIKYFCIDTNSVLKGSYFSKPMDINDNKDGNLYIEDLLNAGKNF
;
A
#
# COMPACT_ATOMS: atom_id res chain seq x y z
N MET A 1 -12.13 33.56 -30.39
CA MET A 1 -13.21 32.71 -29.85
C MET A 1 -14.18 33.59 -29.09
N SER A 2 -15.45 33.63 -29.53
CA SER A 2 -16.48 34.45 -28.91
C SER A 2 -16.85 33.91 -27.51
N ASP A 3 -17.35 34.78 -26.62
CA ASP A 3 -17.72 34.37 -25.25
C ASP A 3 -18.83 33.31 -25.21
N LYS A 4 -19.63 33.19 -26.28
CA LYS A 4 -20.62 32.12 -26.47
C LYS A 4 -19.97 30.76 -26.70
N GLU A 5 -18.86 30.68 -27.43
CA GLU A 5 -18.15 29.42 -27.70
C GLU A 5 -17.44 28.87 -26.45
N LYS A 6 -16.87 29.75 -25.62
CA LYS A 6 -16.21 29.37 -24.36
C LYS A 6 -17.22 28.83 -23.33
N LYS A 7 -18.42 29.40 -23.28
CA LYS A 7 -19.52 28.95 -22.40
C LYS A 7 -20.03 27.57 -22.81
N HIS A 8 -20.22 27.35 -24.10
CA HIS A 8 -20.70 26.07 -24.64
C HIS A 8 -19.72 24.92 -24.43
N LYS A 9 -18.41 25.18 -24.50
CA LYS A 9 -17.36 24.19 -24.23
C LYS A 9 -17.29 23.81 -22.73
N LYS A 10 -17.37 24.79 -21.82
CA LYS A 10 -17.44 24.55 -20.36
C LYS A 10 -18.68 23.74 -19.94
N ASP A 11 -19.82 23.96 -20.59
CA ASP A 11 -21.05 23.23 -20.28
C ASP A 11 -21.02 21.77 -20.78
N LYS A 12 -20.35 21.50 -21.91
CA LYS A 12 -20.09 20.13 -22.39
C LYS A 12 -19.11 19.38 -21.48
N GLU A 13 -18.03 20.03 -21.05
CA GLU A 13 -17.05 19.43 -20.10
C GLU A 13 -17.68 19.12 -18.74
N LYS A 14 -18.51 20.02 -18.20
CA LYS A 14 -19.26 19.76 -16.95
C LYS A 14 -20.29 18.63 -17.08
N LYS A 15 -20.92 18.47 -18.25
CA LYS A 15 -21.85 17.36 -18.52
C LYS A 15 -21.11 16.03 -18.67
N SER A 16 -19.94 16.02 -19.32
CA SER A 16 -19.07 14.83 -19.41
C SER A 16 -18.59 14.40 -18.02
N ALA A 17 -18.04 15.33 -17.23
CA ALA A 17 -17.55 15.04 -15.88
C ALA A 17 -18.66 14.54 -14.93
N LYS A 18 -19.92 15.00 -15.10
CA LYS A 18 -21.07 14.48 -14.36
C LYS A 18 -21.49 13.07 -14.81
N LYS A 19 -21.33 12.74 -16.10
CA LYS A 19 -21.61 11.41 -16.64
C LYS A 19 -20.57 10.40 -16.15
N ASP A 20 -19.29 10.75 -16.21
CA ASP A 20 -18.18 9.92 -15.70
C ASP A 20 -18.32 9.64 -14.21
N LYS A 21 -18.70 10.66 -13.42
CA LYS A 21 -18.92 10.50 -11.97
C LYS A 21 -20.10 9.57 -11.65
N ARG A 22 -21.16 9.57 -12.48
CA ARG A 22 -22.32 8.67 -12.33
C ARG A 22 -22.00 7.24 -12.74
N GLU A 23 -21.21 7.05 -13.81
CA GLU A 23 -20.74 5.73 -14.24
C GLU A 23 -19.77 5.12 -13.23
N ILE A 24 -18.89 5.93 -12.61
CA ILE A 24 -18.02 5.50 -11.52
C ILE A 24 -18.83 5.07 -10.29
N ILE A 25 -19.85 5.84 -9.88
CA ILE A 25 -20.71 5.50 -8.74
C ILE A 25 -21.50 4.22 -9.03
N LYS A 26 -22.04 4.08 -10.25
CA LYS A 26 -22.74 2.87 -10.67
C LYS A 26 -21.82 1.65 -10.67
N TYR A 27 -20.60 1.78 -11.19
CA TYR A 27 -19.58 0.73 -11.14
C TYR A 27 -19.22 0.32 -9.70
N HIS A 28 -19.10 1.28 -8.77
CA HIS A 28 -18.85 0.98 -7.36
C HIS A 28 -20.04 0.28 -6.69
N ASN A 29 -21.27 0.67 -7.02
CA ASN A 29 -22.48 0.09 -6.44
C ASN A 29 -22.78 -1.31 -7.01
N ASP A 30 -22.55 -1.53 -8.30
CA ASP A 30 -22.73 -2.82 -8.98
C ASP A 30 -21.70 -3.87 -8.50
N ILE A 31 -20.51 -3.43 -8.05
CA ILE A 31 -19.51 -4.29 -7.38
C ILE A 31 -19.96 -4.71 -5.98
N GLN A 32 -20.68 -3.84 -5.25
CA GLN A 32 -21.10 -4.11 -3.88
C GLN A 32 -22.31 -5.05 -3.77
N SER A 33 -23.17 -5.12 -4.78
CA SER A 33 -24.47 -5.77 -4.63
C SER A 33 -24.51 -7.28 -4.86
N ASN A 34 -23.44 -7.94 -5.32
CA ASN A 34 -23.49 -9.38 -5.71
C ASN A 34 -22.21 -10.22 -5.52
N PHE A 35 -21.26 -9.81 -4.67
CA PHE A 35 -20.05 -10.60 -4.39
C PHE A 35 -20.02 -11.12 -2.95
N ASN A 36 -19.98 -12.44 -2.78
CA ASN A 36 -19.61 -13.04 -1.50
C ASN A 36 -18.10 -12.84 -1.30
N MET A 37 -17.72 -11.96 -0.37
CA MET A 37 -16.35 -11.46 -0.18
C MET A 37 -15.51 -12.43 0.66
N ALA A 38 -14.24 -12.63 0.30
CA ALA A 38 -13.32 -13.58 0.94
C ALA A 38 -12.61 -13.02 2.19
N GLY A 39 -12.74 -11.72 2.47
CA GLY A 39 -12.17 -11.07 3.66
C GLY A 39 -11.72 -9.63 3.43
N LYS A 40 -11.46 -8.90 4.52
CA LYS A 40 -10.95 -7.52 4.51
C LYS A 40 -9.42 -7.48 4.44
N VAL A 41 -8.89 -6.53 3.67
CA VAL A 41 -7.44 -6.29 3.54
C VAL A 41 -7.14 -4.81 3.66
N LEU A 42 -6.14 -4.46 4.49
CA LEU A 42 -5.61 -3.10 4.55
C LEU A 42 -4.60 -2.90 3.43
N VAL A 43 -4.81 -1.90 2.58
CA VAL A 43 -3.89 -1.54 1.51
C VAL A 43 -3.11 -0.30 1.93
N LEU A 44 -1.83 -0.47 2.25
CA LEU A 44 -0.87 0.62 2.46
C LEU A 44 -0.33 1.07 1.10
N PHE A 45 -1.01 2.03 0.49
CA PHE A 45 -0.78 2.47 -0.90
C PHE A 45 0.13 3.70 -0.96
N GLY A 46 1.34 3.52 -1.48
CA GLY A 46 2.39 4.55 -1.55
C GLY A 46 2.53 5.28 -2.88
N SER A 47 1.72 4.95 -3.89
CA SER A 47 1.82 5.65 -5.19
C SER A 47 1.20 7.04 -5.10
N PRO A 48 1.89 8.10 -5.57
CA PRO A 48 1.28 9.43 -5.73
C PRO A 48 0.20 9.42 -6.83
N LYS A 49 0.28 8.49 -7.79
CA LYS A 49 -0.70 8.34 -8.87
C LYS A 49 -1.83 7.40 -8.43
N LYS A 50 -2.92 7.97 -7.92
CA LYS A 50 -4.10 7.22 -7.43
C LYS A 50 -4.72 6.29 -8.48
N ASN A 51 -4.59 6.61 -9.77
CA ASN A 51 -5.10 5.83 -10.91
C ASN A 51 -3.97 5.35 -11.85
N GLY A 52 -2.79 5.05 -11.28
CA GLY A 52 -1.62 4.58 -12.02
C GLY A 52 -1.49 3.04 -12.07
N HIS A 53 -0.37 2.55 -12.59
CA HIS A 53 -0.12 1.10 -12.73
C HIS A 53 -0.15 0.35 -11.40
N THR A 54 0.44 0.91 -10.33
CA THR A 54 0.38 0.31 -8.98
C THR A 54 -1.07 0.09 -8.54
N ARG A 55 -1.97 1.05 -8.84
CA ARG A 55 -3.39 0.94 -8.54
C ARG A 55 -4.03 -0.21 -9.31
N ALA A 56 -3.78 -0.27 -10.63
CA ALA A 56 -4.30 -1.32 -11.49
C ALA A 56 -3.89 -2.72 -11.00
N LEU A 57 -2.63 -2.91 -10.61
CA LEU A 57 -2.15 -4.19 -10.04
C LEU A 57 -2.89 -4.57 -8.76
N VAL A 58 -3.04 -3.63 -7.82
CA VAL A 58 -3.73 -3.88 -6.56
C VAL A 58 -5.22 -4.18 -6.80
N ASP A 59 -5.90 -3.39 -7.62
CA ASP A 59 -7.32 -3.57 -7.92
C ASP A 59 -7.56 -4.93 -8.61
N SER A 60 -6.69 -5.32 -9.55
CA SER A 60 -6.73 -6.64 -10.19
C SER A 60 -6.56 -7.77 -9.18
N PHE A 61 -5.58 -7.66 -8.27
CA PHE A 61 -5.37 -8.67 -7.22
C PHE A 61 -6.58 -8.81 -6.29
N ILE A 62 -7.10 -7.68 -5.80
CA ILE A 62 -8.27 -7.63 -4.91
C ILE A 62 -9.50 -8.21 -5.59
N LYS A 63 -9.76 -7.82 -6.84
CA LYS A 63 -10.89 -8.30 -7.64
C LYS A 63 -10.81 -9.81 -7.87
N ALA A 64 -9.66 -10.30 -8.33
CA ALA A 64 -9.47 -11.73 -8.60
C ALA A 64 -9.59 -12.59 -7.34
N ARG A 65 -9.21 -12.05 -6.17
CA ARG A 65 -9.33 -12.74 -4.87
C ARG A 65 -10.62 -12.45 -4.12
N LYS A 66 -11.53 -11.64 -4.67
CA LYS A 66 -12.79 -11.22 -4.03
C LYS A 66 -12.58 -10.61 -2.64
N LEU A 67 -11.54 -9.80 -2.47
CA LEU A 67 -11.19 -9.16 -1.20
C LEU A 67 -11.84 -7.77 -1.08
N GLU A 68 -12.08 -7.32 0.14
CA GLU A 68 -12.54 -5.95 0.44
C GLU A 68 -11.33 -5.11 0.84
N GLY A 69 -10.92 -4.19 -0.04
CA GLY A 69 -9.75 -3.34 0.18
C GLY A 69 -10.07 -2.04 0.93
N GLU A 70 -9.50 -1.88 2.13
CA GLU A 70 -9.43 -0.59 2.81
C GLU A 70 -8.13 0.13 2.41
N PHE A 71 -8.23 1.22 1.62
CA PHE A 71 -7.05 1.92 1.12
C PHE A 71 -6.61 3.05 2.07
N VAL A 72 -5.35 3.01 2.48
CA VAL A 72 -4.62 4.13 3.09
C VAL A 72 -3.66 4.69 2.05
N PHE A 73 -3.91 5.93 1.62
CA PHE A 73 -3.04 6.65 0.69
C PHE A 73 -1.88 7.31 1.46
N VAL A 74 -0.78 6.59 1.63
CA VAL A 74 0.35 7.00 2.49
C VAL A 74 0.98 8.32 2.03
N ASN A 75 1.08 8.55 0.71
CA ASN A 75 1.61 9.82 0.17
C ASN A 75 0.71 11.04 0.48
N GLY A 76 -0.55 10.82 0.88
CA GLY A 76 -1.46 11.87 1.32
C GLY A 76 -1.45 12.13 2.83
N LEU A 77 -0.66 11.37 3.60
CA LEU A 77 -0.56 11.52 5.04
C LEU A 77 0.59 12.47 5.41
N ASN A 78 0.38 13.27 6.45
CA ASN A 78 1.41 14.07 7.07
C ASN A 78 2.13 13.20 8.12
N ILE A 79 3.19 12.50 7.69
CA ILE A 79 4.02 11.67 8.56
C ILE A 79 5.44 12.20 8.52
N LYS A 80 5.93 12.70 9.66
CA LYS A 80 7.35 13.07 9.79
C LYS A 80 8.22 11.81 9.88
N GLY A 81 9.47 11.90 9.45
CA GLY A 81 10.45 10.82 9.64
C GLY A 81 10.70 10.53 11.13
N CYS A 82 11.14 9.31 11.43
CA CYS A 82 11.55 8.95 12.80
C CYS A 82 12.70 9.85 13.27
N GLN A 83 12.59 10.37 14.50
CA GLN A 83 13.61 11.26 15.08
C GLN A 83 14.64 10.52 15.95
N GLY A 84 14.56 9.19 16.05
CA GLY A 84 15.47 8.40 16.87
C GLY A 84 15.42 8.72 18.37
N CYS A 85 14.36 9.38 18.86
CA CYS A 85 14.29 9.87 20.24
C CYS A 85 14.04 8.79 21.31
N LEU A 86 13.79 7.54 20.89
CA LEU A 86 13.54 6.36 21.72
C LEU A 86 12.39 6.47 22.75
N TYR A 87 11.59 7.54 22.74
CA TYR A 87 10.43 7.70 23.64
C TYR A 87 9.48 6.50 23.60
N CYS A 88 9.20 5.97 22.41
CA CYS A 88 8.34 4.80 22.22
C CYS A 88 8.82 3.55 22.96
N GLN A 89 10.14 3.39 23.16
CA GLN A 89 10.71 2.22 23.83
C GLN A 89 10.46 2.22 25.34
N SER A 90 10.16 3.39 25.94
CA SER A 90 9.79 3.52 27.35
C SER A 90 8.29 3.81 27.57
N HIS A 91 7.48 3.85 26.52
CA HIS A 91 6.05 4.21 26.56
C HIS A 91 5.20 3.23 25.74
N ASP A 92 5.44 1.93 25.88
CA ASP A 92 4.62 0.86 25.27
C ASP A 92 4.34 1.04 23.76
N GLY A 93 5.33 1.56 23.04
CA GLY A 93 5.27 1.82 21.61
C GLY A 93 4.51 3.07 21.19
N GLU A 94 4.09 3.91 22.14
CA GLU A 94 3.52 5.22 21.84
C GLU A 94 4.58 6.15 21.24
N CYS A 95 4.37 6.59 20.00
CA CYS A 95 5.28 7.52 19.36
C CYS A 95 5.04 8.96 19.85
N LYS A 96 6.13 9.70 20.15
CA LYS A 96 6.07 11.08 20.67
C LYS A 96 5.50 12.09 19.65
N PRO A 97 5.91 12.10 18.36
CA PRO A 97 5.26 12.97 17.38
C PRO A 97 3.80 12.55 17.17
N LYS A 98 2.88 13.50 17.34
CA LYS A 98 1.45 13.31 17.08
C LYS A 98 1.10 13.85 15.70
N ASP A 99 1.02 12.93 14.75
CA ASP A 99 0.61 13.17 13.37
C ASP A 99 -0.16 11.93 12.87
N ASP A 100 -0.42 11.84 11.56
CA ASP A 100 -1.26 10.81 10.94
C ASP A 100 -0.76 9.37 11.17
N MET A 101 0.50 9.19 11.60
CA MET A 101 1.03 7.88 11.99
C MET A 101 0.27 7.29 13.18
N THR A 102 -0.27 8.15 14.07
CA THR A 102 -0.99 7.73 15.28
C THR A 102 -2.18 6.85 14.94
N ASP A 103 -3.03 7.31 14.01
CA ASP A 103 -4.19 6.55 13.54
C ASP A 103 -3.77 5.34 12.69
N LEU A 104 -2.67 5.49 11.94
CA LEU A 104 -2.15 4.43 11.09
C LEU A 104 -1.65 3.22 11.90
N TYR A 105 -1.03 3.42 13.06
CA TYR A 105 -0.67 2.30 13.94
C TYR A 105 -1.88 1.45 14.30
N ASN A 106 -3.03 2.08 14.61
CA ASN A 106 -4.26 1.36 14.95
C ASN A 106 -4.79 0.56 13.75
N LYS A 107 -4.76 1.13 12.54
CA LYS A 107 -5.16 0.42 11.32
C LYS A 107 -4.26 -0.80 11.07
N ILE A 108 -2.93 -0.64 11.15
CA ILE A 108 -1.98 -1.73 10.94
C ILE A 108 -2.13 -2.81 12.01
N LYS A 109 -2.23 -2.43 13.28
CA LYS A 109 -2.36 -3.36 14.42
C LYS A 109 -3.56 -4.29 14.27
N ASN A 110 -4.71 -3.73 13.85
CA ASN A 110 -5.98 -4.43 13.72
C ASN A 110 -6.14 -5.20 12.40
N ALA A 111 -5.30 -4.93 11.39
CA ALA A 111 -5.35 -5.65 10.13
C ALA A 111 -4.80 -7.07 10.28
N LYS A 112 -5.57 -8.06 9.80
CA LYS A 112 -5.10 -9.47 9.67
C LYS A 112 -4.38 -9.73 8.35
N LYS A 113 -4.69 -8.94 7.32
CA LYS A 113 -4.06 -8.98 5.99
C LYS A 113 -3.70 -7.57 5.57
N ILE A 114 -2.47 -7.40 5.08
CA ILE A 114 -1.92 -6.13 4.60
C ILE A 114 -1.35 -6.32 3.20
N ILE A 115 -1.76 -5.47 2.27
CA ILE A 115 -1.09 -5.28 0.99
C ILE A 115 -0.25 -4.01 1.09
N MET A 116 1.06 -4.15 0.92
CA MET A 116 1.98 -3.03 0.79
C MET A 116 2.21 -2.77 -0.70
N ALA A 117 1.82 -1.61 -1.20
CA ALA A 117 1.82 -1.35 -2.63
C ALA A 117 2.40 0.01 -2.98
N PHE A 118 3.48 0.04 -3.76
CA PHE A 118 4.14 1.29 -4.15
C PHE A 118 4.96 1.14 -5.44
N PRO A 119 5.22 2.25 -6.15
CA PRO A 119 6.24 2.27 -7.18
C PRO A 119 7.64 2.25 -6.58
N VAL A 120 8.57 1.56 -7.23
CA VAL A 120 9.99 1.64 -6.92
C VAL A 120 10.52 2.97 -7.43
N TYR A 121 10.98 3.83 -6.52
CA TYR A 121 11.66 5.08 -6.82
C TYR A 121 13.12 4.98 -6.38
N TYR A 122 14.04 5.23 -7.32
CA TYR A 122 15.49 5.17 -7.11
C TYR A 122 15.95 3.88 -6.41
N GLY A 123 15.42 2.73 -6.85
CA GLY A 123 15.79 1.41 -6.31
C GLY A 123 15.23 1.10 -4.92
N SER A 124 14.27 1.88 -4.42
CA SER A 124 13.67 1.71 -3.10
C SER A 124 12.19 2.13 -3.09
N LEU A 125 11.59 2.15 -1.91
CA LEU A 125 10.24 2.66 -1.66
C LEU A 125 10.19 4.21 -1.74
N PRO A 126 9.00 4.82 -1.98
CA PRO A 126 8.85 6.28 -1.99
C PRO A 126 9.21 6.93 -0.64
N GLY A 127 9.61 8.20 -0.67
CA GLY A 127 10.08 8.95 0.51
C GLY A 127 9.05 9.02 1.64
N GLU A 128 7.81 9.39 1.35
CA GLU A 128 6.73 9.46 2.35
C GLU A 128 6.40 8.07 2.91
N TYR A 129 6.50 7.04 2.08
CA TYR A 129 6.34 5.65 2.51
C TYR A 129 7.46 5.24 3.47
N LYS A 130 8.69 5.72 3.23
CA LYS A 130 9.84 5.46 4.11
C LYS A 130 9.67 6.13 5.47
N CYS A 131 9.09 7.33 5.53
CA CYS A 131 8.74 7.97 6.81
C CYS A 131 7.80 7.10 7.65
N MET A 132 6.77 6.50 7.04
CA MET A 132 5.90 5.53 7.71
C MET A 132 6.69 4.32 8.20
N ILE A 133 7.51 3.70 7.34
CA ILE A 133 8.31 2.52 7.69
C ILE A 133 9.26 2.80 8.86
N ASP A 134 9.96 3.93 8.85
CA ASP A 134 10.92 4.27 9.92
C ASP A 134 10.26 4.44 11.28
N ARG A 135 8.98 4.81 11.29
CA ARG A 135 8.21 4.95 12.52
C ARG A 135 7.64 3.65 13.04
N ILE A 136 7.66 2.56 12.26
CA ILE A 136 7.28 1.22 12.74
C ILE A 136 8.22 0.72 13.84
N TYR A 137 9.45 1.26 13.90
CA TYR A 137 10.37 1.02 15.03
C TYR A 137 9.71 1.24 16.40
N ALA A 138 8.70 2.11 16.50
CA ALA A 138 7.97 2.34 17.74
C ALA A 138 7.37 1.06 18.33
N VAL A 139 6.98 0.10 17.49
CA VAL A 139 6.36 -1.16 17.94
C VAL A 139 7.34 -2.34 17.92
N SER A 140 8.61 -2.08 17.59
CA SER A 140 9.67 -3.07 17.71
C SER A 140 9.91 -3.43 19.18
N SER A 141 10.38 -4.64 19.41
CA SER A 141 10.82 -5.12 20.72
C SER A 141 12.14 -5.87 20.58
N ILE A 142 13.00 -5.72 21.57
CA ILE A 142 14.24 -6.49 21.69
C ILE A 142 14.15 -7.26 23.00
N ARG A 143 14.30 -8.59 22.94
CA ARG A 143 14.28 -9.48 24.11
C ARG A 143 15.56 -10.28 24.15
N THR A 144 16.13 -10.49 25.33
CA THR A 144 17.29 -11.38 25.49
C THR A 144 16.80 -12.79 25.85
N ILE A 145 17.06 -13.76 24.97
CA ILE A 145 16.74 -15.17 25.18
C ILE A 145 18.05 -15.95 25.12
N SER A 146 18.37 -16.66 26.21
CA SER A 146 19.60 -17.45 26.33
C SER A 146 20.87 -16.67 25.96
N GLY A 147 20.97 -15.42 26.43
CA GLY A 147 22.10 -14.53 26.15
C GLY A 147 22.13 -13.93 24.73
N LYS A 148 21.12 -14.17 23.89
CA LYS A 148 21.02 -13.63 22.53
C LYS A 148 19.88 -12.62 22.41
N ASN A 149 20.13 -11.51 21.72
CA ASN A 149 19.08 -10.54 21.40
C ASN A 149 18.18 -11.09 20.28
N VAL A 150 16.88 -11.09 20.54
CA VAL A 150 15.83 -11.50 19.63
C VAL A 150 14.96 -10.27 19.35
N TYR A 151 14.95 -9.87 18.08
CA TYR A 151 14.12 -8.78 17.58
C TYR A 151 12.70 -9.29 17.29
N GLY A 152 11.70 -8.45 17.52
CA GLY A 152 10.30 -8.78 17.28
C GLY A 152 9.39 -7.58 17.50
N SER A 153 8.16 -7.84 17.93
CA SER A 153 7.14 -6.81 18.15
C SER A 153 6.57 -6.83 19.56
N ILE A 154 6.08 -5.68 20.02
CA ILE A 154 5.19 -5.60 21.18
C ILE A 154 3.77 -6.08 20.85
N TRP A 155 3.42 -6.17 19.56
CA TRP A 155 2.13 -6.71 19.12
C TRP A 155 2.14 -8.23 19.10
N LYS A 156 1.09 -8.85 19.66
CA LYS A 156 0.96 -10.30 19.80
C LYS A 156 0.27 -10.99 18.62
N ASP A 157 -0.71 -10.31 18.04
CA ASP A 157 -1.44 -10.85 16.90
C ASP A 157 -0.52 -10.97 15.68
N THR A 158 -0.66 -12.04 14.91
CA THR A 158 0.01 -12.20 13.62
C THR A 158 -0.86 -11.68 12.48
N ARG A 159 -0.23 -11.12 11.47
CA ARG A 159 -0.87 -10.63 10.24
C ARG A 159 -0.07 -11.00 9.00
N ASP A 160 -0.78 -11.25 7.92
CA ASP A 160 -0.18 -11.62 6.64
C ASP A 160 0.12 -10.37 5.82
N VAL A 161 1.30 -10.31 5.22
CA VAL A 161 1.74 -9.20 4.38
C VAL A 161 2.03 -9.70 2.97
N PHE A 162 1.54 -8.97 1.97
CA PHE A 162 1.90 -9.17 0.57
C PHE A 162 2.41 -7.87 -0.04
N LEU A 163 3.55 -7.93 -0.74
CA LEU A 163 4.16 -6.79 -1.39
C LEU A 163 3.78 -6.77 -2.88
N ILE A 164 3.30 -5.62 -3.37
CA ILE A 164 3.10 -5.35 -4.80
C ILE A 164 3.91 -4.10 -5.18
N ALA A 165 5.02 -4.29 -5.87
CA ALA A 165 5.88 -3.22 -6.33
C ALA A 165 5.79 -3.06 -7.86
N SER A 166 5.67 -1.82 -8.32
CA SER A 166 5.75 -1.49 -9.76
C SER A 166 7.08 -0.80 -10.08
N HIS A 167 7.75 -1.17 -11.18
CA HIS A 167 9.01 -0.53 -11.57
C HIS A 167 9.13 -0.28 -13.08
N GLY A 168 9.93 0.72 -13.45
CA GLY A 168 10.23 1.04 -14.85
C GLY A 168 11.44 0.29 -15.42
N ASN A 169 12.18 -0.46 -14.60
CA ASN A 169 13.32 -1.27 -15.04
C ASN A 169 13.53 -2.48 -14.13
N SER A 170 14.02 -3.60 -14.67
CA SER A 170 14.23 -4.86 -13.96
C SER A 170 15.69 -4.99 -13.52
N ILE A 171 15.97 -4.61 -12.27
CA ILE A 171 17.29 -4.80 -11.64
C ILE A 171 17.10 -5.76 -10.46
N PRO A 172 17.69 -6.98 -10.48
CA PRO A 172 17.48 -7.99 -9.42
C PRO A 172 17.73 -7.47 -7.99
N GLN A 173 18.77 -6.63 -7.82
CA GLN A 173 19.17 -6.07 -6.52
C GLN A 173 18.09 -5.14 -5.92
N VAL A 174 17.19 -4.59 -6.73
CA VAL A 174 16.07 -3.77 -6.26
C VAL A 174 15.03 -4.63 -5.53
N LYS A 175 14.80 -5.86 -5.99
CA LYS A 175 13.89 -6.78 -5.30
C LYS A 175 14.42 -7.08 -3.90
N GLU A 176 15.70 -7.41 -3.81
CA GLU A 176 16.37 -7.73 -2.55
C GLU A 176 16.37 -6.53 -1.59
N SER A 177 16.66 -5.33 -2.09
CA SER A 177 16.69 -4.10 -1.27
C SER A 177 15.33 -3.80 -0.66
N VAL A 178 14.25 -3.89 -1.45
CA VAL A 178 12.88 -3.61 -1.02
C VAL A 178 12.39 -4.70 -0.09
N GLU A 179 12.54 -5.98 -0.46
CA GLU A 179 12.11 -7.10 0.39
C GLU A 179 12.77 -7.06 1.76
N ARG A 180 14.05 -6.69 1.85
CA ARG A 180 14.75 -6.56 3.13
C ARG A 180 14.02 -5.60 4.06
N ILE A 181 13.62 -4.43 3.55
CA ILE A 181 12.90 -3.41 4.33
C ILE A 181 11.53 -3.93 4.76
N ILE A 182 10.81 -4.63 3.88
CA ILE A 182 9.51 -5.22 4.22
C ILE A 182 9.64 -6.37 5.24
N LYS A 183 10.74 -7.15 5.21
CA LYS A 183 11.01 -8.17 6.22
C LYS A 183 11.24 -7.55 7.60
N TYR A 184 11.92 -6.41 7.70
CA TYR A 184 12.03 -5.65 8.96
C TYR A 184 10.66 -5.15 9.44
N PHE A 185 9.86 -4.57 8.55
CA PHE A 185 8.48 -4.22 8.87
C PHE A 185 7.73 -5.43 9.45
N CYS A 186 7.87 -6.61 8.84
CA CYS A 186 7.22 -7.81 9.30
C CYS A 186 7.68 -8.22 10.71
N ILE A 187 8.98 -8.18 11.00
CA ILE A 187 9.51 -8.50 12.34
C ILE A 187 8.93 -7.54 13.39
N ASP A 188 9.04 -6.24 13.15
CA ASP A 188 8.64 -5.19 14.10
C ASP A 188 7.13 -5.13 14.32
N THR A 189 6.35 -5.69 13.40
CA THR A 189 4.89 -5.75 13.50
C THR A 189 4.38 -7.15 13.76
N ASN A 190 5.21 -8.17 14.05
CA ASN A 190 4.77 -9.57 14.17
C ASN A 190 3.91 -10.03 12.97
N SER A 191 4.41 -9.80 11.76
CA SER A 191 3.77 -10.15 10.50
C SER A 191 4.56 -11.22 9.74
N VAL A 192 3.91 -11.84 8.76
CA VAL A 192 4.54 -12.81 7.86
C VAL A 192 4.43 -12.34 6.42
N LEU A 193 5.56 -12.15 5.75
CA LEU A 193 5.59 -11.89 4.31
C LEU A 193 5.20 -13.16 3.54
N LYS A 194 3.99 -13.19 2.97
CA LYS A 194 3.44 -14.33 2.22
C LYS A 194 3.90 -14.39 0.78
N GLY A 195 4.47 -13.30 0.28
CA GLY A 195 5.03 -13.20 -1.06
C GLY A 195 5.28 -11.76 -1.45
N SER A 196 5.90 -11.60 -2.61
CA SER A 196 6.11 -10.29 -3.23
C SER A 196 6.01 -10.40 -4.74
N TYR A 197 5.30 -9.47 -5.34
CA TYR A 197 5.24 -9.29 -6.78
C TYR A 197 5.94 -8.00 -7.17
N PHE A 198 6.85 -8.10 -8.14
CA PHE A 198 7.48 -6.96 -8.80
C PHE A 198 7.01 -7.02 -10.26
N SER A 199 6.41 -5.95 -10.75
CA SER A 199 5.86 -5.90 -12.11
C SER A 199 6.95 -6.15 -13.15
N LYS A 200 6.59 -6.51 -14.38
CA LYS A 200 7.52 -6.29 -15.50
C LYS A 200 7.81 -4.77 -15.63
N PRO A 201 8.89 -4.34 -16.32
CA PRO A 201 9.08 -2.93 -16.63
C PRO A 201 7.80 -2.38 -17.25
N MET A 202 7.21 -1.36 -16.63
CA MET A 202 6.01 -0.71 -17.14
C MET A 202 6.40 0.64 -17.71
N ASP A 203 6.29 0.78 -19.02
CA ASP A 203 6.48 2.04 -19.72
C ASP A 203 5.26 2.94 -19.57
N ILE A 204 5.45 4.26 -19.78
CA ILE A 204 4.36 5.25 -19.78
C ILE A 204 3.25 4.89 -20.80
N ASN A 205 3.61 4.13 -21.83
CA ASN A 205 2.73 3.73 -22.94
C ASN A 205 2.10 2.34 -22.76
N ASP A 206 2.48 1.58 -21.71
CA ASP A 206 1.91 0.25 -21.50
C ASP A 206 0.43 0.36 -21.11
N ASN A 207 -0.41 -0.42 -21.79
CA ASN A 207 -1.85 -0.47 -21.55
C ASN A 207 -2.11 -0.73 -20.06
N LYS A 208 -2.87 0.18 -19.44
CA LYS A 208 -3.26 0.14 -18.03
C LYS A 208 -4.17 -1.04 -17.67
N ASP A 209 -4.51 -1.87 -18.65
CA ASP A 209 -5.55 -2.87 -18.55
C ASP A 209 -5.21 -4.04 -17.62
N GLY A 210 -3.99 -4.12 -17.07
CA GLY A 210 -3.62 -5.03 -15.97
C GLY A 210 -3.73 -6.53 -16.29
N ASN A 211 -4.31 -6.90 -17.42
CA ASN A 211 -4.64 -8.26 -17.82
C ASN A 211 -3.42 -9.08 -18.23
N LEU A 212 -2.36 -8.44 -18.76
CA LEU A 212 -1.13 -9.12 -19.20
C LEU A 212 -0.26 -9.66 -18.04
N TYR A 213 -0.59 -9.31 -16.78
CA TYR A 213 0.29 -9.54 -15.63
C TYR A 213 -0.39 -10.19 -14.43
N ILE A 214 -1.70 -10.48 -14.56
CA ILE A 214 -2.51 -10.91 -13.42
C ILE A 214 -2.15 -12.32 -12.95
N GLU A 215 -1.78 -13.24 -13.84
CA GLU A 215 -1.42 -14.61 -13.46
C GLU A 215 -0.14 -14.66 -12.62
N ASP A 216 0.93 -13.99 -13.04
CA ASP A 216 2.19 -13.90 -12.29
C ASP A 216 1.97 -13.28 -10.90
N LEU A 217 1.16 -12.21 -10.84
CA LEU A 217 0.76 -11.55 -9.60
C LEU A 217 -0.04 -12.49 -8.68
N LEU A 218 -1.01 -13.23 -9.22
CA LEU A 218 -1.81 -14.18 -8.46
C LEU A 218 -0.98 -15.36 -7.96
N ASN A 219 -0.03 -15.84 -8.76
CA ASN A 219 0.90 -16.90 -8.41
C ASN A 219 1.86 -16.45 -7.29
N ALA A 220 2.39 -15.22 -7.38
CA ALA A 220 3.25 -14.65 -6.35
C ALA A 220 2.52 -14.49 -5.01
N GLY A 221 1.22 -14.20 -5.05
CA GLY A 221 0.37 -14.08 -3.86
C GLY A 221 -0.36 -15.36 -3.46
N LYS A 222 -0.02 -16.55 -3.99
CA LYS A 222 -0.80 -17.79 -3.76
C LYS A 222 -0.96 -18.20 -2.29
N ASN A 223 -0.01 -17.79 -1.44
CA ASN A 223 0.00 -18.08 -0.01
C ASN A 223 -0.55 -16.93 0.86
N PHE A 224 -1.04 -15.86 0.24
CA PHE A 224 -1.68 -14.71 0.89
C PHE A 224 -3.20 -14.84 0.86
#